data_AF-A0A955KRV3-F1
#
_entry.id   AF-A0A955KRV3-F1
#
_cell.length_a   1.000
_cell.length_b   1.000
_cell.length_c   1.000
_cell.angle_alpha   90.00
_cell.angle_beta   90.00
_cell.angle_gamma   90.00
#
_symmetry.space_group_name_H-M   'P 1'
#
loop_
_entity.id
_entity.type
_entity.pdbx_description
1 polymer ?
#
loop_
_entity_poly.entity_id
_entity_poly.type
_entity_poly.pdbx_seq_one_letter_code
_entity_poly.pdbx_strand_id
1 'polypeptide(L)'
;MKSGHKKGTHLSLEERVEIYKLKEQGFSIRRIGRKIGRNHSVVSRELSRNSKPFSNEGYKPVKAHTLSKQRTKMQRQQAPLKNPAVFLYVREKLRIKWTPEQIAGRLPIDHPGESISYETIYQYIYGLGRRDTLWHYLVRGHKKRKPKKTGAETKKASKIKGVESIEHRPTKANNRKQAGHRETDLMESPRGIGASVSAHIERKTRFIKLEKLENKKAATKQKSMQKTLKKIQSVSESRDPIIKSMTYDNGSENTQHQELAKNMHKGLCVLSLPFLGKKDLLKT
;
A
#
# COMPACT_ATOMS: atom_id res chain seq x y z
N MET A 1 -28.99 -33.47 23.80
CA MET A 1 -27.81 -32.81 23.19
C MET A 1 -28.29 -31.57 22.43
N LYS A 2 -27.98 -30.35 22.87
CA LYS A 2 -28.40 -29.14 22.15
C LYS A 2 -27.40 -28.85 21.04
N SER A 3 -27.85 -28.96 19.78
CA SER A 3 -27.07 -28.59 18.61
C SER A 3 -26.62 -27.13 18.73
N GLY A 4 -25.30 -26.91 18.71
CA GLY A 4 -24.73 -25.57 18.74
C GLY A 4 -25.20 -24.78 17.51
N HIS A 5 -25.89 -23.66 17.73
CA HIS A 5 -26.44 -22.87 16.63
C HIS A 5 -25.32 -22.18 15.83
N LYS A 6 -25.39 -22.25 14.50
CA LYS A 6 -24.42 -21.59 13.61
C LYS A 6 -24.57 -20.07 13.67
N LYS A 7 -23.50 -19.39 14.07
CA LYS A 7 -23.39 -17.93 14.11
C LYS A 7 -23.72 -17.34 12.72
N GLY A 8 -24.61 -16.35 12.67
CA GLY A 8 -24.96 -15.63 11.42
C GLY A 8 -26.16 -16.17 10.63
N THR A 9 -26.92 -17.13 11.15
CA THR A 9 -28.15 -17.62 10.49
C THR A 9 -29.37 -16.77 10.85
N HIS A 10 -30.23 -16.48 9.86
CA HIS A 10 -31.54 -15.85 10.11
C HIS A 10 -32.46 -16.80 10.89
N LEU A 11 -33.42 -16.24 11.64
CA LEU A 11 -34.46 -17.05 12.29
C LEU A 11 -35.32 -17.76 11.22
N SER A 12 -35.69 -19.02 11.47
CA SER A 12 -36.66 -19.74 10.63
C SER A 12 -38.09 -19.23 10.87
N LEU A 13 -39.07 -19.76 10.13
CA LEU A 13 -40.48 -19.47 10.44
C LEU A 13 -40.90 -20.18 11.74
N GLU A 14 -40.49 -21.44 11.92
CA GLU A 14 -40.74 -22.25 13.12
C GLU A 14 -40.23 -21.56 14.39
N GLU A 15 -38.98 -21.08 14.38
CA GLU A 15 -38.39 -20.35 15.51
C GLU A 15 -39.20 -19.08 15.85
N ARG A 16 -39.77 -18.39 14.85
CA ARG A 16 -40.62 -17.20 15.09
C ARG A 16 -41.98 -17.56 15.68
N VAL A 17 -42.58 -18.66 15.23
CA VAL A 17 -43.83 -19.18 15.80
C VAL A 17 -43.60 -19.60 17.26
N GLU A 18 -42.47 -20.22 17.56
CA GLU A 18 -42.11 -20.60 18.92
C GLU A 18 -41.85 -19.40 19.82
N ILE A 19 -41.17 -18.36 19.32
CA ILE A 19 -41.02 -17.07 20.03
C ILE A 19 -42.38 -16.48 20.40
N TYR A 20 -43.35 -16.49 19.48
CA TYR A 20 -44.71 -16.00 19.74
C TYR A 20 -45.42 -16.79 20.84
N LYS A 21 -45.48 -18.13 20.71
CA LYS A 21 -46.12 -19.00 21.71
C LYS A 21 -45.54 -18.81 23.11
N LEU A 22 -44.21 -18.76 23.22
CA LEU A 22 -43.55 -18.58 24.51
C LEU A 22 -43.76 -17.17 25.07
N LYS A 23 -43.90 -16.16 24.21
CA LYS A 23 -44.17 -14.79 24.64
C LYS A 23 -45.59 -14.63 25.18
N GLU A 24 -46.59 -15.24 24.52
CA GLU A 24 -47.98 -15.32 25.01
C GLU A 24 -48.06 -16.04 26.37
N GLN A 25 -47.24 -17.08 26.58
CA GLN A 25 -47.12 -17.77 27.87
C GLN A 25 -46.37 -16.95 28.95
N GLY A 26 -46.02 -15.69 28.71
CA GLY A 26 -45.36 -14.82 29.69
C GLY A 26 -43.87 -15.11 29.92
N PHE A 27 -43.20 -15.90 29.08
CA PHE A 27 -41.79 -16.22 29.28
C PHE A 27 -40.89 -14.99 29.07
N SER A 28 -39.86 -14.85 29.91
CA SER A 28 -38.84 -13.81 29.73
C SER A 28 -37.99 -14.05 28.48
N ILE A 29 -37.50 -12.99 27.85
CA ILE A 29 -36.67 -13.03 26.62
C ILE A 29 -35.48 -14.00 26.79
N ARG A 30 -34.85 -14.01 27.97
CA ARG A 30 -33.74 -14.93 28.29
C ARG A 30 -34.19 -16.40 28.31
N ARG A 31 -35.39 -16.69 28.84
CA ARG A 31 -35.95 -18.05 28.87
C ARG A 31 -36.37 -18.51 27.48
N ILE A 32 -36.93 -17.61 26.66
CA ILE A 32 -37.25 -17.86 25.25
C ILE A 32 -35.97 -18.24 24.48
N GLY A 33 -34.91 -17.44 24.58
CA GLY A 33 -33.62 -17.73 23.93
C GLY A 33 -33.05 -19.10 24.30
N ARG A 34 -33.09 -19.47 25.58
CA ARG A 34 -32.63 -20.79 26.06
C ARG A 34 -33.46 -21.97 25.52
N LYS A 35 -34.77 -21.77 25.33
CA LYS A 35 -35.68 -22.80 24.76
C LYS A 35 -35.39 -23.02 23.28
N ILE A 36 -35.34 -21.95 22.49
CA ILE A 36 -35.11 -22.03 21.04
C ILE A 36 -33.61 -22.20 20.65
N GLY A 37 -32.71 -22.31 21.63
CA GLY A 37 -31.27 -22.44 21.37
C GLY A 37 -30.59 -21.21 20.77
N ARG A 38 -31.13 -20.00 21.00
CA ARG A 38 -30.58 -18.72 20.50
C ARG A 38 -30.15 -17.81 21.65
N ASN A 39 -29.20 -16.91 21.38
CA ASN A 39 -28.87 -15.84 22.32
C ASN A 39 -30.09 -14.92 22.52
N HIS A 40 -30.36 -14.52 23.76
CA HIS A 40 -31.51 -13.66 24.11
C HIS A 40 -31.58 -12.36 23.29
N SER A 41 -30.43 -11.83 22.85
CA SER A 41 -30.34 -10.59 22.07
C SER A 41 -30.90 -10.77 20.67
N VAL A 42 -30.94 -12.00 20.13
CA VAL A 42 -31.61 -12.30 18.85
C VAL A 42 -33.12 -12.18 19.02
N VAL A 43 -33.67 -12.75 20.09
CA VAL A 43 -35.10 -12.66 20.43
C VAL A 43 -35.50 -11.21 20.70
N SER A 44 -34.70 -10.48 21.48
CA SER A 44 -34.93 -9.06 21.76
C SER A 44 -34.98 -8.21 20.48
N ARG A 45 -34.02 -8.41 19.57
CA ARG A 45 -33.97 -7.68 18.29
C ARG A 45 -35.12 -8.07 17.36
N GLU A 46 -35.56 -9.32 17.38
CA GLU A 46 -36.69 -9.78 16.57
C GLU A 46 -38.01 -9.16 17.04
N LEU A 47 -38.27 -9.17 18.35
CA LEU A 47 -39.46 -8.55 18.93
C LEU A 47 -39.44 -7.04 18.74
N SER A 48 -38.34 -6.36 19.10
CA SER A 48 -38.22 -4.90 18.93
C SER A 48 -38.43 -4.45 17.48
N ARG A 49 -37.96 -5.21 16.49
CA ARG A 49 -38.04 -4.82 15.08
C ARG A 49 -39.40 -5.09 14.44
N ASN A 50 -40.17 -6.04 14.96
CA ASN A 50 -41.39 -6.51 14.30
C ASN A 50 -42.65 -6.40 15.20
N SER A 51 -42.52 -5.98 16.45
CA SER A 51 -43.62 -5.55 17.33
C SER A 51 -43.74 -4.03 17.23
N LYS A 52 -44.88 -3.54 16.73
CA LYS A 52 -45.15 -2.10 16.68
C LYS A 52 -45.61 -1.62 18.06
N PRO A 53 -45.03 -0.56 18.64
CA PRO A 53 -45.44 -0.05 19.95
C PRO A 53 -46.87 0.51 19.99
N PHE A 54 -47.34 1.07 18.86
CA PHE A 54 -48.58 1.86 18.77
C PHE A 54 -49.74 1.15 18.05
N SER A 55 -49.61 -0.14 17.76
CA SER A 55 -50.72 -0.92 17.17
C SER A 55 -51.11 -2.05 18.11
N ASN A 56 -52.41 -2.22 18.35
CA ASN A 56 -52.97 -3.34 19.12
C ASN A 56 -52.72 -4.74 18.50
N GLU A 57 -51.94 -4.83 17.42
CA GLU A 57 -51.74 -6.07 16.65
C GLU A 57 -50.66 -7.03 17.18
N GLY A 58 -49.91 -6.68 18.23
CA GLY A 58 -48.91 -7.58 18.84
C GLY A 58 -47.79 -8.05 17.89
N TYR A 59 -47.04 -9.08 18.29
CA TYR A 59 -46.01 -9.72 17.45
C TYR A 59 -46.65 -10.79 16.55
N LYS A 60 -46.53 -10.66 15.21
CA LYS A 60 -47.08 -11.63 14.24
C LYS A 60 -45.95 -12.39 13.51
N PRO A 61 -45.73 -13.70 13.78
CA PRO A 61 -44.63 -14.49 13.21
C PRO A 61 -44.57 -14.53 11.69
N VAL A 62 -45.72 -14.76 11.03
CA VAL A 62 -45.81 -14.88 9.57
C VAL A 62 -45.44 -13.55 8.90
N LYS A 63 -45.97 -12.44 9.41
CA LYS A 63 -45.65 -11.08 8.94
C LYS A 63 -44.17 -10.77 9.12
N ALA A 64 -43.60 -11.05 10.29
CA ALA A 64 -42.18 -10.86 10.56
C ALA A 64 -41.29 -11.68 9.61
N HIS A 65 -41.69 -12.92 9.28
CA HIS A 65 -40.99 -13.77 8.32
C HIS A 65 -41.04 -13.20 6.90
N THR A 66 -42.22 -12.78 6.43
CA THR A 66 -42.40 -12.14 5.11
C THR A 66 -41.56 -10.87 4.98
N LEU A 67 -41.58 -10.00 6.00
CA LEU A 67 -40.74 -8.80 6.06
C LEU A 67 -39.24 -9.12 6.07
N SER A 68 -38.82 -10.21 6.72
CA SER A 68 -37.44 -10.68 6.66
C SER A 68 -37.04 -11.07 5.24
N LYS A 69 -37.87 -11.85 4.54
CA LYS A 69 -37.63 -12.26 3.14
C LYS A 69 -37.58 -11.06 2.19
N GLN A 70 -38.50 -10.11 2.35
CA GLN A 70 -38.51 -8.87 1.57
C GLN A 70 -37.22 -8.08 1.77
N ARG A 71 -36.77 -7.87 3.02
CA ARG A 71 -35.50 -7.17 3.31
C ARG A 71 -34.29 -7.84 2.65
N THR A 72 -34.20 -9.17 2.71
CA THR A 72 -33.13 -9.92 2.02
C THR A 72 -33.17 -9.75 0.50
N LYS A 73 -34.37 -9.74 -0.11
CA LYS A 73 -34.54 -9.48 -1.54
C LYS A 73 -34.12 -8.06 -1.91
N MET A 74 -34.55 -7.06 -1.12
CA MET A 74 -34.22 -5.65 -1.34
C MET A 74 -32.71 -5.38 -1.18
N GLN A 75 -32.04 -6.04 -0.22
CA GLN A 75 -30.59 -5.92 -0.04
C GLN A 75 -29.82 -6.26 -1.32
N ARG A 76 -30.30 -7.24 -2.10
CA ARG A 76 -29.67 -7.63 -3.37
C ARG A 76 -30.00 -6.68 -4.51
N GLN A 77 -31.05 -5.88 -4.42
CA GLN A 77 -31.42 -4.87 -5.42
C GLN A 77 -30.64 -3.57 -5.22
N GLN A 78 -30.27 -3.24 -3.98
CA GLN A 78 -29.51 -2.04 -3.60
C GLN A 78 -27.99 -2.18 -3.77
N ALA A 79 -27.53 -2.93 -4.77
CA ALA A 79 -26.10 -2.94 -5.08
C ALA A 79 -25.76 -1.60 -5.78
N PRO A 80 -24.81 -0.79 -5.30
CA PRO A 80 -24.60 0.58 -5.80
C PRO A 80 -24.37 0.68 -7.31
N LEU A 81 -23.77 -0.35 -7.92
CA LEU A 81 -23.52 -0.42 -9.37
C LEU A 81 -24.67 -1.01 -10.19
N LYS A 82 -25.83 -1.28 -9.58
CA LYS A 82 -27.09 -1.57 -10.29
C LYS A 82 -27.83 -0.30 -10.67
N ASN A 83 -27.53 0.84 -10.02
CA ASN A 83 -28.03 2.13 -10.45
C ASN A 83 -27.33 2.52 -11.78
N PRO A 84 -28.08 2.71 -12.89
CA PRO A 84 -27.49 3.06 -14.18
C PRO A 84 -26.67 4.36 -14.15
N ALA A 85 -27.11 5.37 -13.38
CA ALA A 85 -26.42 6.65 -13.29
C ALA A 85 -25.04 6.49 -12.64
N VAL A 86 -24.98 5.84 -11.48
CA VAL A 86 -23.73 5.55 -10.77
C VAL A 86 -22.81 4.67 -11.62
N PHE A 87 -23.37 3.67 -12.31
CA PHE A 87 -22.61 2.78 -13.19
C PHE A 87 -21.93 3.53 -14.35
N LEU A 88 -22.68 4.40 -15.05
CA LEU A 88 -22.16 5.19 -16.15
C LEU A 88 -21.09 6.18 -15.66
N TYR A 89 -21.35 6.89 -14.57
CA TYR A 89 -20.40 7.82 -13.97
C TYR A 89 -19.08 7.12 -13.62
N VAL A 90 -19.14 5.97 -12.93
CA VAL A 90 -17.93 5.21 -12.58
C VAL A 90 -17.15 4.80 -13.83
N ARG A 91 -17.81 4.32 -14.89
CA ARG A 91 -17.12 3.92 -16.13
C ARG A 91 -16.49 5.11 -16.86
N GLU A 92 -17.19 6.23 -16.94
CA GLU A 92 -16.70 7.45 -17.56
C GLU A 92 -15.46 7.97 -16.84
N LYS A 93 -15.53 8.13 -15.51
CA LYS A 93 -14.42 8.65 -14.72
C LYS A 93 -13.21 7.70 -14.69
N LEU A 94 -13.44 6.38 -14.71
CA LEU A 94 -12.35 5.42 -14.88
C LEU A 94 -11.64 5.63 -16.22
N ARG A 95 -12.35 5.84 -17.35
CA ARG A 95 -11.71 6.03 -18.66
C ARG A 95 -10.76 7.24 -18.73
N ILE A 96 -11.06 8.30 -17.98
CA ILE A 96 -10.19 9.48 -17.81
C ILE A 96 -9.18 9.33 -16.65
N LYS A 97 -8.93 8.09 -16.20
CA LYS A 97 -7.93 7.68 -15.21
C LYS A 97 -8.13 8.26 -13.81
N TRP A 98 -9.36 8.56 -13.42
CA TRP A 98 -9.65 8.89 -12.02
C TRP A 98 -9.46 7.67 -11.12
N THR A 99 -8.93 7.89 -9.93
CA THR A 99 -8.81 6.84 -8.92
C THR A 99 -10.19 6.51 -8.33
N PRO A 100 -10.45 5.24 -7.93
CA PRO A 100 -11.69 4.86 -7.25
C PRO A 100 -12.03 5.76 -6.05
N GLU A 101 -11.04 6.24 -5.32
CA GLU A 101 -11.19 7.18 -4.21
C GLU A 101 -11.69 8.55 -4.67
N GLN A 102 -11.15 9.09 -5.77
CA GLN A 102 -11.63 10.35 -6.36
C GLN A 102 -13.07 10.23 -6.86
N ILE A 103 -13.39 9.11 -7.53
CA ILE A 103 -14.74 8.85 -8.04
C ILE A 103 -15.73 8.77 -6.87
N ALA A 104 -15.42 7.99 -5.84
CA ALA A 104 -16.26 7.84 -4.66
C ALA A 104 -16.44 9.16 -3.89
N GLY A 105 -15.38 9.97 -3.78
CA GLY A 105 -15.44 11.26 -3.10
C GLY A 105 -16.18 12.34 -3.88
N ARG A 106 -16.16 12.29 -5.22
CA ARG A 106 -16.80 13.29 -6.08
C ARG A 106 -18.26 12.98 -6.41
N LEU A 107 -18.63 11.69 -6.47
CA LEU A 107 -19.98 11.26 -6.85
C LEU A 107 -21.11 12.00 -6.10
N PRO A 108 -21.06 12.19 -4.76
CA PRO A 108 -22.15 12.90 -4.05
C PRO A 108 -22.27 14.39 -4.39
N ILE A 109 -21.20 15.00 -4.94
CA ILE A 109 -21.18 16.41 -5.36
C ILE A 109 -21.77 16.53 -6.76
N ASP A 110 -21.33 15.68 -7.69
CA ASP A 110 -21.78 15.72 -9.08
C ASP A 110 -23.20 15.13 -9.24
N HIS A 111 -23.58 14.18 -8.37
CA HIS A 111 -24.89 13.53 -8.32
C HIS A 111 -25.43 13.49 -6.87
N PRO A 112 -26.09 14.58 -6.42
CA PRO A 112 -26.66 14.65 -5.08
C PRO A 112 -27.62 13.49 -4.79
N GLY A 113 -27.47 12.87 -3.62
CA GLY A 113 -28.27 11.71 -3.19
C GLY A 113 -27.67 10.35 -3.55
N GLU A 114 -26.65 10.30 -4.42
CA GLU A 114 -25.95 9.08 -4.79
C GLU A 114 -24.61 8.96 -4.05
N SER A 115 -24.24 7.74 -3.68
CA SER A 115 -22.94 7.47 -3.07
C SER A 115 -22.46 6.05 -3.36
N ILE A 116 -21.14 5.88 -3.41
CA ILE A 116 -20.51 4.58 -3.58
C ILE A 116 -19.21 4.52 -2.80
N SER A 117 -18.95 3.39 -2.14
CA SER A 117 -17.63 3.16 -1.55
C SER A 117 -16.59 2.88 -2.64
N TYR A 118 -15.40 3.46 -2.51
CA TYR A 118 -14.27 3.16 -3.39
C TYR A 118 -13.94 1.66 -3.41
N GLU A 119 -14.20 0.94 -2.32
CA GLU A 119 -14.01 -0.51 -2.27
C GLU A 119 -14.99 -1.26 -3.18
N THR A 120 -16.22 -0.78 -3.30
CA THR A 120 -17.21 -1.32 -4.25
C THR A 120 -16.74 -1.13 -5.69
N ILE A 121 -16.12 0.01 -6.00
CA ILE A 121 -15.50 0.27 -7.31
C ILE A 121 -14.32 -0.67 -7.55
N TYR A 122 -13.47 -0.93 -6.54
CA TYR A 122 -12.39 -1.91 -6.66
C TYR A 122 -12.91 -3.33 -6.90
N GLN A 123 -13.92 -3.77 -6.15
CA GLN A 123 -14.57 -5.07 -6.36
C GLN A 123 -15.17 -5.17 -7.76
N TYR A 124 -15.71 -4.06 -8.29
CA TYR A 124 -16.19 -3.97 -9.66
C TYR A 124 -15.07 -4.13 -10.69
N ILE A 125 -13.94 -3.47 -10.50
CA ILE A 125 -12.78 -3.57 -11.41
C ILE A 125 -12.18 -4.98 -11.41
N TYR A 126 -12.09 -5.62 -10.24
CA TYR A 126 -11.43 -6.91 -10.04
C TYR A 126 -12.39 -8.12 -9.98
N GLY A 127 -13.68 -7.92 -10.25
CA GLY A 127 -14.70 -8.96 -10.16
C GLY A 127 -14.44 -10.14 -11.11
N LEU A 128 -14.65 -11.36 -10.61
CA LEU A 128 -14.52 -12.60 -11.39
C LEU A 128 -15.54 -12.62 -12.55
N GLY A 129 -15.12 -13.11 -13.72
CA GLY A 129 -15.98 -13.26 -14.90
C GLY A 129 -16.14 -12.03 -15.79
N ARG A 130 -15.43 -10.93 -15.52
CA ARG A 130 -15.43 -9.72 -16.36
C ARG A 130 -14.48 -9.88 -17.56
N ARG A 131 -14.97 -9.61 -18.77
CA ARG A 131 -14.15 -9.50 -19.99
C ARG A 131 -13.46 -8.14 -20.10
N ASP A 132 -14.08 -7.11 -19.54
CA ASP A 132 -13.60 -5.73 -19.56
C ASP A 132 -12.32 -5.58 -18.71
N THR A 133 -11.22 -5.18 -19.35
CA THR A 133 -9.92 -5.00 -18.70
C THR A 133 -9.80 -3.63 -18.02
N LEU A 134 -10.77 -3.30 -17.14
CA LEU A 134 -10.89 -1.98 -16.49
C LEU A 134 -9.68 -1.60 -15.63
N TRP A 135 -8.89 -2.59 -15.20
CA TRP A 135 -7.68 -2.36 -14.41
C TRP A 135 -6.62 -1.52 -15.14
N HIS A 136 -6.60 -1.46 -16.47
CA HIS A 136 -5.68 -0.61 -17.25
C HIS A 136 -5.89 0.88 -17.01
N TYR A 137 -7.11 1.27 -16.61
CA TYR A 137 -7.44 2.65 -16.31
C TYR A 137 -6.93 3.13 -14.94
N LEU A 138 -6.56 2.19 -14.06
CA LEU A 138 -5.95 2.54 -12.78
C LEU A 138 -4.52 3.03 -13.00
N VAL A 139 -4.09 4.00 -12.18
CA VAL A 139 -2.73 4.58 -12.20
C VAL A 139 -1.62 3.52 -12.24
N ARG A 140 -1.80 2.40 -11.51
CA ARG A 140 -0.82 1.30 -11.49
C ARG A 140 -1.06 0.20 -12.52
N GLY A 141 -2.23 0.15 -13.15
CA GLY A 141 -2.50 -0.79 -14.25
C GLY A 141 -2.31 -2.26 -13.88
N HIS A 142 -2.53 -2.69 -12.63
CA HIS A 142 -2.27 -4.07 -12.24
C HIS A 142 -3.51 -4.94 -12.42
N LYS A 143 -3.39 -6.01 -13.23
CA LYS A 143 -4.43 -7.04 -13.44
C LYS A 143 -4.93 -7.69 -12.15
N LYS A 144 -4.06 -7.80 -11.14
CA LYS A 144 -4.42 -8.27 -9.79
C LYS A 144 -4.16 -7.15 -8.78
N ARG A 145 -5.13 -6.87 -7.91
CA ARG A 145 -4.93 -5.97 -6.78
C ARG A 145 -3.88 -6.58 -5.85
N LYS A 146 -2.77 -5.88 -5.64
CA LYS A 146 -1.83 -6.25 -4.58
C LYS A 146 -2.39 -5.70 -3.26
N PRO A 147 -2.51 -6.52 -2.21
CA PRO A 147 -2.89 -6.00 -0.91
C PRO A 147 -1.88 -4.93 -0.51
N LYS A 148 -2.39 -3.82 0.05
CA LYS A 148 -1.52 -2.83 0.67
C LYS A 148 -0.81 -3.56 1.80
N LYS A 149 0.53 -3.67 1.75
CA LYS A 149 1.32 -4.23 2.85
C LYS A 149 1.17 -3.27 4.04
N THR A 150 0.11 -3.41 4.82
CA THR A 150 -0.04 -2.77 6.13
C THR A 150 0.66 -3.66 7.15
N GLY A 151 1.82 -3.21 7.62
CA GLY A 151 2.67 -3.95 8.56
C GLY A 151 4.12 -3.47 8.48
N ALA A 152 4.84 -3.62 9.60
CA ALA A 152 6.23 -3.20 9.82
C ALA A 152 7.25 -3.73 8.79
N GLU A 153 6.85 -4.65 7.90
CA GLU A 153 7.67 -5.17 6.80
C GLU A 153 8.01 -4.15 5.71
N THR A 154 7.42 -2.94 5.72
CA THR A 154 7.74 -1.91 4.71
C THR A 154 9.08 -1.21 4.92
N LYS A 155 9.86 -1.55 5.97
CA LYS A 155 11.23 -1.02 6.13
C LYS A 155 12.20 -2.07 6.65
N LYS A 156 12.60 -3.00 5.79
CA LYS A 156 14.02 -3.40 5.75
C LYS A 156 14.67 -2.76 4.53
N ALA A 157 14.66 -1.42 4.47
CA ALA A 157 15.80 -0.78 3.83
C ALA A 157 17.01 -1.30 4.61
N SER A 158 17.90 -2.04 3.97
CA SER A 158 19.18 -2.39 4.55
C SER A 158 19.81 -1.09 5.03
N LYS A 159 19.70 -0.78 6.33
CA LYS A 159 20.33 0.39 6.91
C LYS A 159 21.82 0.14 6.80
N ILE A 160 22.42 0.68 5.74
CA ILE A 160 23.85 0.76 5.58
C ILE A 160 24.36 1.40 6.88
N LYS A 161 25.22 0.69 7.61
CA LYS A 161 25.69 1.14 8.92
C LYS A 161 26.62 2.34 8.75
N GLY A 162 26.47 3.34 9.61
CA GLY A 162 27.32 4.54 9.63
C GLY A 162 27.22 5.43 8.39
N VAL A 163 26.02 5.49 7.80
CA VAL A 163 25.66 6.49 6.80
C VAL A 163 25.73 7.89 7.40
N GLU A 164 26.51 8.76 6.77
CA GLU A 164 26.47 10.20 7.00
C GLU A 164 25.51 10.88 6.02
N SER A 165 24.64 11.76 6.54
CA SER A 165 23.66 12.50 5.72
C SER A 165 24.36 13.36 4.67
N ILE A 166 23.80 13.41 3.46
CA ILE A 166 24.21 14.31 2.38
C ILE A 166 24.28 15.79 2.81
N GLU A 167 23.51 16.18 3.83
CA GLU A 167 23.49 17.55 4.36
C GLU A 167 24.85 17.96 4.92
N HIS A 168 25.65 17.01 5.41
CA HIS A 168 27.02 17.27 5.87
C HIS A 168 28.03 17.44 4.72
N ARG A 169 27.58 17.42 3.46
CA ARG A 169 28.46 17.61 2.32
C ARG A 169 29.04 19.02 2.30
N PRO A 170 30.37 19.19 2.08
CA PRO A 170 30.98 20.50 1.94
C PRO A 170 30.26 21.38 0.91
N THR A 171 30.01 22.64 1.26
CA THR A 171 29.33 23.61 0.39
C THR A 171 30.04 23.79 -0.96
N LYS A 172 31.39 23.71 -0.97
CA LYS A 172 32.21 23.73 -2.19
C LYS A 172 31.90 22.58 -3.15
N ALA A 173 31.49 21.41 -2.64
CA ALA A 173 31.07 20.27 -3.44
C ALA A 173 29.64 20.42 -3.99
N ASN A 174 28.72 21.03 -3.22
CA ASN A 174 27.36 21.32 -3.66
C ASN A 174 27.35 22.32 -4.81
N ASN A 175 28.10 23.41 -4.66
CA ASN A 175 28.20 24.47 -5.66
C ASN A 175 29.22 24.17 -6.76
N ARG A 176 29.85 22.99 -6.76
CA ARG A 176 30.86 22.54 -7.74
C ARG A 176 32.04 23.53 -7.89
N LYS A 177 32.37 24.28 -6.84
CA LYS A 177 33.42 25.33 -6.87
C LYS A 177 34.83 24.76 -6.68
N GLN A 178 34.96 23.57 -6.11
CA GLN A 178 36.25 22.92 -5.82
C GLN A 178 36.32 21.53 -6.45
N ALA A 179 37.48 21.20 -7.04
CA ALA A 179 37.78 19.86 -7.53
C ALA A 179 38.18 18.93 -6.38
N GLY A 180 37.93 17.64 -6.57
CA GLY A 180 38.21 16.56 -5.63
C GLY A 180 36.99 15.99 -4.92
N HIS A 181 35.80 16.44 -5.28
CA HIS A 181 34.55 15.88 -4.73
C HIS A 181 33.91 14.96 -5.77
N ARG A 182 33.75 13.69 -5.42
CA ARG A 182 33.28 12.67 -6.37
C ARG A 182 31.92 12.10 -5.97
N GLU A 183 31.13 11.74 -6.97
CA GLU A 183 29.88 10.98 -6.81
C GLU A 183 29.99 9.65 -7.53
N THR A 184 29.35 8.62 -7.00
CA THR A 184 29.40 7.28 -7.57
C THR A 184 28.00 6.75 -7.81
N ASP A 185 27.77 6.23 -9.00
CA ASP A 185 26.50 5.62 -9.40
C ASP A 185 26.74 4.19 -9.90
N LEU A 186 25.69 3.37 -9.95
CA LEU A 186 25.74 2.01 -10.46
C LEU A 186 24.65 1.77 -11.51
N MET A 187 25.08 1.40 -12.72
CA MET A 187 24.19 0.97 -13.78
C MET A 187 24.16 -0.57 -13.84
N GLU A 188 22.98 -1.15 -13.73
CA GLU A 188 22.78 -2.59 -13.85
C GLU A 188 22.48 -3.01 -15.29
N SER A 189 22.99 -4.17 -15.68
CA SER A 189 22.57 -4.83 -16.92
C SER A 189 21.13 -5.36 -16.82
N PRO A 190 20.47 -5.63 -17.96
CA PRO A 190 19.20 -6.36 -17.98
C PRO A 190 19.26 -7.67 -17.17
N ARG A 191 18.11 -8.08 -16.63
CA ARG A 191 18.02 -9.32 -15.84
C ARG A 191 18.58 -10.51 -16.61
N GLY A 192 19.43 -11.28 -15.96
CA GLY A 192 20.06 -12.50 -16.51
C GLY A 192 21.54 -12.33 -16.86
N ILE A 193 22.00 -11.11 -17.16
CA ILE A 193 23.42 -10.87 -17.51
C ILE A 193 24.31 -10.75 -16.27
N GLY A 194 23.78 -10.18 -15.17
CA GLY A 194 24.47 -10.10 -13.88
C GLY A 194 25.60 -9.06 -13.79
N ALA A 195 26.10 -8.56 -14.91
CA ALA A 195 27.12 -7.50 -14.96
C ALA A 195 26.57 -6.14 -14.53
N SER A 196 27.47 -5.23 -14.13
CA SER A 196 27.12 -3.85 -13.79
C SER A 196 28.24 -2.90 -14.22
N VAL A 197 27.95 -1.61 -14.33
CA VAL A 197 28.95 -0.56 -14.59
C VAL A 197 28.91 0.43 -13.43
N SER A 198 30.05 0.65 -12.80
CA SER A 198 30.24 1.70 -11.80
C SER A 198 30.70 2.98 -12.49
N ALA A 199 30.01 4.08 -12.23
CA ALA A 199 30.35 5.39 -12.74
C ALA A 199 30.89 6.26 -11.61
N HIS A 200 32.06 6.87 -11.81
CA HIS A 200 32.72 7.73 -10.85
C HIS A 200 32.90 9.11 -11.45
N ILE A 201 32.18 10.09 -10.93
CA ILE A 201 32.05 11.40 -11.54
C ILE A 201 32.68 12.43 -10.60
N GLU A 202 33.62 13.24 -11.10
CA GLU A 202 34.12 14.41 -10.39
C GLU A 202 33.13 15.58 -10.56
N ARG A 203 32.70 16.19 -9.46
CA ARG A 203 31.55 17.10 -9.47
C ARG A 203 31.82 18.43 -10.20
N LYS A 204 33.04 18.96 -10.13
CA LYS A 204 33.44 20.24 -10.76
C LYS A 204 33.80 20.07 -12.23
N THR A 205 34.73 19.18 -12.54
CA THR A 205 35.26 18.97 -13.91
C THR A 205 34.38 18.07 -14.74
N ARG A 206 33.45 17.33 -14.12
CA ARG A 206 32.61 16.33 -14.79
C ARG A 206 33.42 15.22 -15.45
N PHE A 207 34.67 15.02 -15.03
CA PHE A 207 35.46 13.88 -15.43
C PHE A 207 34.79 12.59 -14.94
N ILE A 208 34.47 11.70 -15.89
CA ILE A 208 33.80 10.42 -15.63
C ILE A 208 34.79 9.28 -15.83
N LYS A 209 34.87 8.39 -14.84
CA LYS A 209 35.50 7.08 -14.99
C LYS A 209 34.42 6.02 -14.94
N LEU A 210 34.40 5.14 -15.94
CA LEU A 210 33.49 3.99 -15.99
C LEU A 210 34.28 2.70 -15.75
N GLU A 211 33.72 1.81 -14.95
CA GLU A 211 34.29 0.52 -14.61
C GLU A 211 33.27 -0.59 -14.76
N LYS A 212 33.61 -1.59 -15.56
CA LYS A 212 32.81 -2.81 -15.67
C LYS A 212 33.02 -3.67 -14.43
N LEU A 213 31.93 -4.05 -13.79
CA LEU A 213 31.88 -4.98 -12.67
C LEU A 213 31.26 -6.30 -13.12
N GLU A 214 31.81 -7.40 -12.63
CA GLU A 214 31.28 -8.74 -12.87
C GLU A 214 29.91 -8.97 -12.22
N ASN A 215 29.66 -8.29 -11.10
CA ASN A 215 28.41 -8.38 -10.35
C ASN A 215 28.15 -7.13 -9.51
N LYS A 216 26.91 -7.00 -9.04
CA LYS A 216 26.42 -5.90 -8.17
C LYS A 216 26.87 -5.99 -6.69
N LYS A 217 27.74 -6.95 -6.33
CA LYS A 217 28.10 -7.15 -4.91
C LYS A 217 28.96 -5.98 -4.41
N ALA A 218 28.74 -5.59 -3.16
CA ALA A 218 29.48 -4.49 -2.54
C ALA A 218 31.00 -4.68 -2.56
N ALA A 219 31.46 -5.91 -2.31
CA ALA A 219 32.89 -6.24 -2.33
C ALA A 219 33.53 -6.02 -3.70
N THR A 220 32.83 -6.40 -4.77
CA THR A 220 33.31 -6.22 -6.15
C THR A 220 33.43 -4.74 -6.49
N LYS A 221 32.39 -3.94 -6.18
CA LYS A 221 32.39 -2.48 -6.38
C LYS A 221 33.49 -1.81 -5.58
N GLN A 222 33.65 -2.17 -4.30
CA GLN A 222 34.64 -1.58 -3.40
C GLN A 222 36.09 -1.88 -3.83
N LYS A 223 36.39 -3.12 -4.24
CA LYS A 223 37.72 -3.48 -4.77
C LYS A 223 38.07 -2.67 -6.02
N SER A 224 37.12 -2.56 -6.95
CA SER A 224 37.28 -1.77 -8.17
C SER A 224 37.51 -0.29 -7.85
N MET A 225 36.68 0.26 -6.96
CA MET A 225 36.78 1.63 -6.47
C MET A 225 38.15 1.91 -5.82
N GLN A 226 38.63 1.05 -4.93
CA GLN A 226 39.94 1.22 -4.29
C GLN A 226 41.07 1.26 -5.32
N LYS A 227 41.03 0.38 -6.32
CA LYS A 227 42.03 0.35 -7.41
C LYS A 227 42.06 1.68 -8.17
N THR A 228 40.88 2.19 -8.53
CA THR A 228 40.79 3.44 -9.30
C THR A 228 41.14 4.67 -8.49
N LEU A 229 40.68 4.76 -7.24
CA LEU A 229 41.01 5.91 -6.39
C LEU A 229 42.52 5.95 -6.09
N LYS A 230 43.17 4.80 -5.86
CA LYS A 230 44.64 4.72 -5.75
C LYS A 230 45.33 5.20 -7.03
N LYS A 231 44.87 4.76 -8.19
CA LYS A 231 45.42 5.20 -9.50
C LYS A 231 45.24 6.70 -9.74
N ILE A 232 44.12 7.27 -9.31
CA ILE A 232 43.90 8.73 -9.42
C ILE A 232 44.83 9.46 -8.47
N GLN A 233 44.92 9.01 -7.21
CA GLN A 233 45.74 9.65 -6.19
C GLN A 233 47.24 9.59 -6.51
N SER A 234 47.71 8.52 -7.18
CA SER A 234 49.11 8.37 -7.58
C SER A 234 49.55 9.32 -8.70
N VAL A 235 48.64 10.05 -9.35
CA VAL A 235 48.97 11.04 -10.40
C VAL A 235 49.48 12.36 -9.80
N SER A 236 49.24 12.61 -8.51
CA SER A 236 49.70 13.83 -7.84
C SER A 236 50.89 13.55 -6.96
N GLU A 237 52.00 14.23 -7.24
CA GLU A 237 53.15 14.37 -6.34
C GLU A 237 52.90 15.36 -5.19
N SER A 238 51.80 16.13 -5.28
CA SER A 238 51.40 17.10 -4.27
C SER A 238 50.95 16.44 -2.96
N ARG A 239 51.25 17.10 -1.85
CA ARG A 239 50.90 16.71 -0.48
C ARG A 239 49.38 16.77 -0.22
N ASP A 240 48.63 17.47 -1.06
CA ASP A 240 47.18 17.60 -0.93
C ASP A 240 46.45 16.44 -1.63
N PRO A 241 45.48 15.78 -0.97
CA PRO A 241 44.71 14.71 -1.60
C PRO A 241 43.87 15.25 -2.77
N ILE A 242 44.00 14.61 -3.94
CA ILE A 242 43.18 14.92 -5.12
C ILE A 242 41.72 14.58 -4.82
N ILE A 243 41.48 13.59 -3.98
CA ILE A 243 40.14 13.14 -3.59
C ILE A 243 39.85 13.63 -2.17
N LYS A 244 38.89 14.54 -2.03
CA LYS A 244 38.51 15.21 -0.78
C LYS A 244 37.26 14.60 -0.15
N SER A 245 36.26 14.31 -0.96
CA SER A 245 35.07 13.61 -0.49
C SER A 245 34.45 12.75 -1.57
N MET A 246 33.67 11.76 -1.15
CA MET A 246 32.93 10.90 -2.05
C MET A 246 31.51 10.67 -1.57
N THR A 247 30.55 10.69 -2.50
CA THR A 247 29.14 10.49 -2.18
C THR A 247 28.53 9.32 -2.92
N TYR A 248 27.81 8.49 -2.17
CA TYR A 248 27.15 7.28 -2.62
C TYR A 248 25.65 7.43 -2.58
N ASP A 249 24.90 6.62 -3.34
CA ASP A 249 23.49 6.38 -3.04
C ASP A 249 23.34 5.34 -1.93
N ASN A 250 22.13 5.20 -1.37
CA ASN A 250 21.83 4.22 -0.32
C ASN A 250 21.60 2.80 -0.88
N GLY A 251 22.18 2.48 -2.02
CA GLY A 251 22.16 1.15 -2.63
C GLY A 251 22.93 0.12 -1.80
N SER A 252 22.43 -1.12 -1.78
CA SER A 252 23.04 -2.26 -1.06
C SER A 252 24.51 -2.54 -1.47
N GLU A 253 24.89 -2.16 -2.68
CA GLU A 253 26.23 -2.21 -3.24
C GLU A 253 27.23 -1.29 -2.53
N ASN A 254 26.77 -0.33 -1.72
CA ASN A 254 27.62 0.63 -1.01
C ASN A 254 27.75 0.32 0.48
N THR A 255 27.38 -0.90 0.90
CA THR A 255 27.42 -1.32 2.30
C THR A 255 28.83 -1.27 2.92
N GLN A 256 29.90 -1.37 2.13
CA GLN A 256 31.30 -1.37 2.59
C GLN A 256 32.01 0.00 2.40
N HIS A 257 31.26 1.09 2.27
CA HIS A 257 31.82 2.45 2.11
C HIS A 257 32.76 2.88 3.26
N GLN A 258 32.52 2.42 4.50
CA GLN A 258 33.37 2.75 5.65
C GLN A 258 34.78 2.16 5.55
N GLU A 259 34.90 0.91 5.07
CA GLU A 259 36.21 0.28 4.85
C GLU A 259 37.00 1.02 3.77
N LEU A 260 36.31 1.56 2.76
CA LEU A 260 36.93 2.38 1.75
C LEU A 260 37.42 3.71 2.30
N ALA A 261 36.65 4.36 3.19
CA ALA A 261 37.06 5.56 3.90
C ALA A 261 38.31 5.31 4.76
N LYS A 262 38.42 4.15 5.42
CA LYS A 262 39.60 3.78 6.23
C LYS A 262 40.86 3.55 5.39
N ASN A 263 40.71 2.94 4.20
CA ASN A 263 41.83 2.56 3.35
C ASN A 263 42.42 3.73 2.53
N MET A 264 41.73 4.87 2.47
CA MET A 264 42.16 6.08 1.80
C MET A 264 42.47 7.12 2.88
N HIS A 265 43.73 7.51 3.05
CA HIS A 265 44.29 8.46 4.05
C HIS A 265 43.31 9.33 4.88
N LYS A 266 43.64 9.55 6.17
CA LYS A 266 43.00 10.51 7.11
C LYS A 266 42.60 11.81 6.38
N GLY A 267 41.32 11.94 6.00
CA GLY A 267 40.81 13.11 5.29
C GLY A 267 39.68 12.85 4.29
N LEU A 268 39.46 11.60 3.85
CA LEU A 268 38.35 11.29 2.95
C LEU A 268 37.01 11.25 3.71
N CYS A 269 36.16 12.26 3.49
CA CYS A 269 34.78 12.25 3.99
C CYS A 269 33.88 11.47 3.02
N VAL A 270 33.19 10.44 3.54
CA VAL A 270 32.31 9.57 2.76
C VAL A 270 30.86 9.76 3.20
N LEU A 271 30.04 10.28 2.30
CA LEU A 271 28.65 10.65 2.57
C LEU A 271 27.71 9.79 1.74
N SER A 272 26.45 9.65 2.16
CA SER A 272 25.45 8.98 1.35
C SER A 272 24.19 9.83 1.10
N LEU A 273 23.56 9.59 -0.06
CA LEU A 273 22.30 10.20 -0.45
C LEU A 273 21.17 9.50 0.31
N PRO A 274 20.31 10.24 1.02
CA PRO A 274 19.08 9.67 1.54
C PRO A 274 18.26 9.09 0.38
N PHE A 275 17.65 7.93 0.63
CA PHE A 275 16.68 7.36 -0.31
C PHE A 275 15.42 8.23 -0.25
N LEU A 276 15.40 9.30 -1.03
CA LEU A 276 14.18 10.03 -1.35
C LEU A 276 13.39 9.14 -2.28
N GLY A 277 12.50 8.32 -1.70
CA GLY A 277 11.52 7.60 -2.48
C GLY A 277 10.77 8.62 -3.34
N LYS A 278 10.85 8.48 -4.67
CA LYS A 278 10.17 9.30 -5.69
C LYS A 278 8.76 9.68 -5.23
N LYS A 279 8.66 10.82 -4.55
CA LYS A 279 7.45 11.58 -4.28
C LYS A 279 7.93 13.02 -4.22
N ASP A 280 7.26 13.84 -5.00
CA ASP A 280 7.34 15.30 -4.97
C ASP A 280 8.54 15.92 -5.71
N LEU A 281 8.55 15.70 -7.03
CA LEU A 281 9.16 16.61 -8.01
C LEU A 281 8.19 16.79 -9.19
N LEU A 282 7.03 17.40 -8.91
CA LEU A 282 6.17 18.08 -9.89
C LEU A 282 5.30 19.08 -9.12
N LYS A 283 5.91 20.19 -8.69
CA LYS A 283 5.25 21.47 -8.45
C LYS A 283 6.24 22.58 -8.76
N THR A 284 6.32 22.88 -10.05
CA THR A 284 6.52 24.22 -10.62
C THR A 284 5.71 24.21 -11.90
#